data_AF-A0A8S3SV60-F1
#
_entry.id   AF-A0A8S3SV60-F1
#
_cell.length_a   1.000
_cell.length_b   1.000
_cell.length_c   1.000
_cell.angle_alpha   90.00
_cell.angle_beta   90.00
_cell.angle_gamma   90.00
#
_symmetry.space_group_name_H-M   'P 1'
#
loop_
_entity.id
_entity.type
_entity.pdbx_description
1 polymer ?
#
loop_
_entity_poly.entity_id
_entity_poly.type
_entity_poly.pdbx_seq_one_letter_code
_entity_poly.pdbx_strand_id
1 'polypeptide(L)'
;MFYNFAVPVLMMMCICTGTKDDWKLVFKVATGGAGSFYDLYMGNGTLNMDNSAAQSLITPIKQHFKSDFINSWDSLQINQVRVSVYKNGTERAFFLFNGVGSSKTNWFTKNRLLNTSYTDLDQSTTANYFSINGHTAYVGNLQTQFFRRFFINSNYGGCCCDKGWLFVSDIYSYGDCDWEHLYLPQKPFIIFSPQSIKKSIFKWYIDSYECPVVQSSPVQLNENTYCYLPQNSGSVPETTTKIAVEQTTMAESVLKDKVAKLKQELTVTPKSTKKYLRSIVSAPDERYSSKALGLLGGVIISVVISFFVFLDIIGCLSRDTQ
;
A
#
# COMPACT_ATOMS: atom_id res chain seq x y z
N MET A 1 -25.19 -10.83 -5.51
CA MET A 1 -24.47 -11.75 -4.60
C MET A 1 -23.13 -11.07 -4.27
N PHE A 2 -23.01 -10.45 -3.10
CA PHE A 2 -21.82 -9.68 -2.72
C PHE A 2 -20.70 -10.65 -2.33
N TYR A 3 -19.64 -10.73 -3.13
CA TYR A 3 -18.48 -11.55 -2.79
C TYR A 3 -17.85 -11.04 -1.49
N ASN A 4 -17.69 -11.93 -0.54
CA ASN A 4 -17.12 -11.61 0.77
C ASN A 4 -15.59 -11.47 0.61
N PHE A 5 -15.11 -10.26 0.33
CA PHE A 5 -13.69 -9.88 0.21
C PHE A 5 -12.96 -9.87 1.57
N ALA A 6 -13.26 -10.83 2.45
CA ALA A 6 -13.08 -10.72 3.90
C ALA A 6 -11.68 -11.04 4.45
N VAL A 7 -10.73 -11.52 3.63
CA VAL A 7 -9.41 -11.93 4.15
C VAL A 7 -8.29 -11.05 3.56
N PRO A 8 -7.73 -10.11 4.34
CA PRO A 8 -6.61 -9.30 3.89
C PRO A 8 -5.37 -10.16 3.67
N VAL A 9 -4.64 -9.88 2.59
CA VAL A 9 -3.29 -10.40 2.37
C VAL A 9 -2.31 -9.43 3.04
N LEU A 10 -1.30 -9.98 3.70
CA LEU A 10 -0.24 -9.21 4.36
C LEU A 10 1.11 -9.56 3.74
N MET A 11 1.96 -8.56 3.52
CA MET A 11 3.37 -8.75 3.21
C MET A 11 4.17 -8.24 4.41
N MET A 12 4.99 -9.10 5.00
CA MET A 12 5.83 -8.75 6.14
C MET A 12 7.30 -8.91 5.78
N MET A 13 8.09 -7.96 6.25
CA MET A 13 9.53 -7.90 6.04
C MET A 13 10.22 -7.95 7.39
N CYS A 14 11.07 -8.94 7.57
CA CYS A 14 11.92 -9.06 8.74
C CYS A 14 13.40 -8.98 8.34
N ILE A 15 14.22 -8.41 9.21
CA ILE A 15 15.68 -8.43 9.09
C ILE A 15 16.28 -9.30 10.20
N CYS A 16 17.39 -9.94 9.91
CA CYS A 16 18.23 -10.62 10.89
C CYS A 16 19.54 -9.84 11.02
N THR A 17 19.84 -9.37 12.23
CA THR A 17 21.10 -8.68 12.57
C THR A 17 21.88 -9.52 13.57
N GLY A 18 23.13 -9.91 13.25
CA GLY A 18 23.97 -10.68 14.16
C GLY A 18 23.76 -12.20 14.11
N THR A 19 23.45 -12.83 15.26
CA THR A 19 23.34 -14.29 15.38
C THR A 19 22.17 -14.83 14.56
N LYS A 20 22.35 -16.03 14.00
CA LYS A 20 21.30 -16.83 13.38
C LYS A 20 20.10 -16.86 14.34
N ASP A 21 18.95 -16.35 13.90
CA ASP A 21 17.65 -16.32 14.61
C ASP A 21 17.22 -15.01 15.31
N ASP A 22 17.99 -13.92 15.28
CA ASP A 22 17.50 -12.60 15.76
C ASP A 22 16.68 -11.84 14.70
N TRP A 23 15.47 -12.33 14.42
CA TRP A 23 14.56 -11.72 13.46
C TRP A 23 13.76 -10.57 14.05
N LYS A 24 13.85 -9.39 13.43
CA LYS A 24 13.03 -8.21 13.77
C LYS A 24 12.06 -7.89 12.62
N LEU A 25 10.78 -7.74 12.94
CA LEU A 25 9.81 -7.18 12.00
C LEU A 25 10.15 -5.70 11.76
N VAL A 26 10.32 -5.32 10.49
CA VAL A 26 10.66 -3.93 10.13
C VAL A 26 9.63 -3.27 9.24
N PHE A 27 8.89 -4.05 8.45
CA PHE A 27 7.86 -3.52 7.56
C PHE A 27 6.66 -4.47 7.45
N LYS A 28 5.46 -3.90 7.34
CA LYS A 28 4.25 -4.63 6.98
C LYS A 28 3.41 -3.81 6.01
N VAL A 29 3.00 -4.45 4.92
CA VAL A 29 1.99 -3.95 3.99
C VAL A 29 0.73 -4.78 4.19
N ALA A 30 -0.41 -4.10 4.32
CA ALA A 30 -1.71 -4.72 4.50
C ALA A 30 -2.61 -4.30 3.34
N THR A 31 -3.31 -5.26 2.72
CA THR A 31 -4.31 -4.93 1.71
C THR A 31 -5.33 -3.94 2.27
N GLY A 32 -5.54 -2.81 1.57
CA GLY A 32 -6.44 -1.75 2.00
C GLY A 32 -5.92 -0.85 3.11
N GLY A 33 -4.63 -0.93 3.43
CA GLY A 33 -3.99 0.04 4.32
C GLY A 33 -4.04 1.46 3.77
N ALA A 34 -4.16 2.45 4.66
CA ALA A 34 -4.20 3.84 4.24
C ALA A 34 -2.83 4.34 3.78
N GLY A 35 -2.81 5.09 2.68
CA GLY A 35 -1.62 5.76 2.13
C GLY A 35 -0.79 4.90 1.19
N SER A 36 0.22 5.51 0.57
CA SER A 36 1.21 4.78 -0.22
C SER A 36 2.17 4.05 0.72
N PHE A 37 2.22 2.73 0.59
CA PHE A 37 3.20 1.94 1.35
C PHE A 37 4.61 2.13 0.78
N TYR A 38 4.74 2.43 -0.52
CA TYR A 38 6.02 2.66 -1.15
C TYR A 38 6.64 3.97 -0.67
N ASP A 39 5.87 5.06 -0.61
CA ASP A 39 6.32 6.34 -0.06
C ASP A 39 6.66 6.21 1.43
N LEU A 40 5.84 5.46 2.18
CA LEU A 40 6.16 5.11 3.57
C LEU A 40 7.50 4.38 3.66
N TYR A 41 7.73 3.37 2.82
CA TYR A 41 8.98 2.61 2.79
C TYR A 41 10.17 3.52 2.48
N MET A 42 10.09 4.30 1.40
CA MET A 42 11.17 5.14 0.89
C MET A 42 11.47 6.34 1.78
N GLY A 43 10.45 6.94 2.39
CA GLY A 43 10.60 8.08 3.30
C GLY A 43 11.37 7.74 4.58
N ASN A 44 11.56 8.76 5.42
CA ASN A 44 12.26 8.66 6.70
C ASN A 44 11.31 8.56 7.91
N GLY A 45 9.99 8.57 7.68
CA GLY A 45 9.01 8.39 8.74
C GLY A 45 8.94 6.95 9.23
N THR A 46 8.37 6.78 10.43
CA THR A 46 7.98 5.47 11.00
C THR A 46 6.45 5.42 11.09
N LEU A 47 5.90 4.23 11.28
CA LEU A 47 4.45 4.06 11.42
C LEU A 47 4.12 2.88 12.32
N ASN A 48 3.24 3.13 13.31
CA ASN A 48 2.70 2.10 14.19
C ASN A 48 3.75 1.35 15.05
N MET A 49 4.82 2.03 15.46
CA MET A 49 5.87 1.44 16.31
C MET A 49 5.37 0.99 17.68
N ASP A 50 4.38 1.69 18.25
CA ASP A 50 3.79 1.37 19.56
C ASP A 50 2.45 0.62 19.45
N ASN A 51 2.07 0.22 18.22
CA ASN A 51 0.81 -0.44 17.95
C ASN A 51 1.05 -1.93 17.63
N SER A 52 1.01 -2.77 18.67
CA SER A 52 1.20 -4.21 18.56
C SER A 52 0.20 -4.90 17.62
N ALA A 53 -1.02 -4.37 17.52
CA ALA A 53 -2.04 -4.87 16.61
C ALA A 53 -1.65 -4.66 15.14
N ALA A 54 -0.95 -3.56 14.81
CA ALA A 54 -0.43 -3.32 13.47
C ALA A 54 0.77 -4.20 13.15
N GLN A 55 1.54 -4.63 14.14
CA GLN A 55 2.69 -5.54 13.97
C GLN A 55 2.27 -7.01 13.83
N SER A 56 1.07 -7.36 14.32
CA SER A 56 0.56 -8.74 14.34
C SER A 56 0.27 -9.33 12.96
N LEU A 57 0.49 -10.64 12.85
CA LEU A 57 0.16 -11.51 11.71
C LEU A 57 -1.33 -11.87 11.60
N ILE A 58 -2.03 -11.86 12.75
CA ILE A 58 -3.35 -12.48 12.92
C ILE A 58 -4.44 -11.41 12.97
N THR A 59 -4.06 -10.16 13.24
CA THR A 59 -5.04 -9.09 13.45
C THR A 59 -5.56 -8.56 12.10
N PRO A 60 -6.89 -8.49 11.90
CA PRO A 60 -7.50 -8.07 10.64
C PRO A 60 -7.38 -6.57 10.35
N ILE A 61 -6.54 -5.84 11.08
CA ILE A 61 -6.41 -4.40 10.87
C ILE A 61 -5.65 -4.11 9.59
N LYS A 62 -6.25 -3.25 8.77
CA LYS A 62 -5.70 -2.75 7.51
C LYS A 62 -4.76 -1.60 7.79
N GLN A 63 -3.64 -1.89 8.46
CA GLN A 63 -2.65 -0.89 8.81
C GLN A 63 -1.26 -1.36 8.41
N HIS A 64 -0.52 -0.44 7.78
CA HIS A 64 0.90 -0.62 7.53
C HIS A 64 1.68 -0.50 8.84
N PHE A 65 2.86 -1.09 8.86
CA PHE A 65 3.83 -0.90 9.94
C PHE A 65 5.18 -0.60 9.32
N LYS A 66 5.93 0.31 9.96
CA LYS A 66 7.32 0.60 9.60
C LYS A 66 8.10 0.98 10.86
N SER A 67 9.17 0.22 11.11
CA SER A 67 10.17 0.55 12.12
C SER A 67 11.22 1.52 11.58
N ASP A 68 11.83 2.24 12.51
CA ASP A 68 13.05 3.03 12.36
C ASP A 68 14.26 2.25 11.81
N PHE A 69 14.36 0.93 12.03
CA PHE A 69 15.42 0.09 11.46
C PHE A 69 15.59 0.27 9.95
N ILE A 70 14.49 0.44 9.21
CA ILE A 70 14.55 0.69 7.75
C ILE A 70 15.29 1.99 7.42
N ASN A 71 15.14 3.01 8.25
CA ASN A 71 15.77 4.31 8.02
C ASN A 71 17.27 4.28 8.37
N SER A 72 17.66 3.38 9.27
CA SER A 72 19.05 3.19 9.71
C SER A 72 19.77 2.08 8.95
N TRP A 73 19.24 1.63 7.79
CA TRP A 73 19.70 0.45 7.04
C TRP A 73 21.23 0.34 6.95
N ASP A 74 21.90 1.41 6.51
CA ASP A 74 23.33 1.40 6.23
C ASP A 74 24.20 1.30 7.49
N SER A 75 23.63 1.57 8.67
CA SER A 75 24.29 1.40 9.97
C SER A 75 24.08 0.02 10.59
N LEU A 76 23.15 -0.77 10.04
CA LEU A 76 22.79 -2.08 10.55
C LEU A 76 23.63 -3.17 9.89
N GLN A 77 24.14 -4.10 10.70
CA GLN A 77 24.79 -5.31 10.22
C GLN A 77 23.74 -6.35 9.82
N ILE A 78 23.02 -6.10 8.72
CA ILE A 78 21.95 -6.99 8.25
C ILE A 78 22.57 -8.20 7.55
N ASN A 79 22.36 -9.40 8.12
CA ASN A 79 22.83 -10.65 7.52
C ASN A 79 21.82 -11.18 6.49
N GLN A 80 20.54 -11.15 6.84
CA GLN A 80 19.46 -11.68 6.00
C GLN A 80 18.22 -10.81 6.06
N VAL A 81 17.46 -10.83 4.97
CA VAL A 81 16.16 -10.17 4.87
C VAL A 81 15.14 -11.20 4.42
N ARG A 82 14.02 -11.31 5.13
CA ARG A 82 12.93 -12.22 4.77
C ARG A 82 11.68 -11.42 4.43
N VAL A 83 11.10 -11.72 3.27
CA VAL A 83 9.76 -11.27 2.89
C VAL A 83 8.81 -12.46 2.93
N SER A 84 7.73 -12.32 3.67
CA SER A 84 6.71 -13.36 3.83
C SER A 84 5.34 -12.82 3.48
N VAL A 85 4.57 -13.58 2.72
CA VAL A 85 3.19 -13.25 2.33
C VAL A 85 2.22 -14.15 3.09
N TYR A 86 1.30 -13.53 3.82
CA TYR A 86 0.30 -14.22 4.62
C TYR A 86 -1.10 -14.04 4.06
N LYS A 87 -1.87 -15.12 4.06
CA LYS A 87 -3.31 -15.11 3.77
C LYS A 87 -4.02 -15.95 4.83
N ASN A 88 -4.94 -15.33 5.56
CA ASN A 88 -5.66 -15.95 6.68
C ASN A 88 -4.73 -16.44 7.80
N GLY A 89 -3.74 -15.62 8.19
CA GLY A 89 -2.75 -15.97 9.22
C GLY A 89 -1.75 -17.08 8.83
N THR A 90 -1.88 -17.69 7.65
CA THR A 90 -0.99 -18.74 7.14
C THR A 90 0.03 -18.13 6.17
N GLU A 91 1.32 -18.43 6.34
CA GLU A 91 2.35 -18.07 5.36
C GLU A 91 2.09 -18.85 4.06
N ARG A 92 1.97 -18.14 2.94
CA ARG A 92 1.70 -18.73 1.61
C ARG A 92 2.88 -18.63 0.67
N ALA A 93 3.76 -17.66 0.88
CA ALA A 93 4.99 -17.52 0.14
C ALA A 93 6.07 -16.86 0.99
N PHE A 94 7.33 -17.20 0.75
CA PHE A 94 8.46 -16.48 1.34
C PHE A 94 9.62 -16.33 0.35
N PHE A 95 10.44 -15.32 0.62
CA PHE A 95 11.69 -15.03 -0.06
C PHE A 95 12.73 -14.62 0.98
N LEU A 96 13.86 -15.31 0.99
CA LEU A 96 14.98 -15.04 1.88
C LEU A 96 16.13 -14.48 1.05
N PHE A 97 16.67 -13.34 1.46
CA PHE A 97 17.71 -12.61 0.75
C PHE A 97 18.97 -12.45 1.59
N ASN A 98 20.10 -12.34 0.91
CA ASN A 98 21.38 -11.92 1.48
C ASN A 98 21.36 -10.41 1.74
N GLY A 99 21.34 -10.04 3.03
CA GLY A 99 21.35 -8.65 3.47
C GLY A 99 22.74 -8.02 3.56
N VAL A 100 23.81 -8.83 3.51
CA VAL A 100 25.18 -8.35 3.71
C VAL A 100 25.56 -7.37 2.60
N GLY A 101 26.02 -6.17 3.00
CA GLY A 101 26.40 -5.09 2.08
C GLY A 101 25.26 -4.66 1.15
N SER A 102 24.01 -4.85 1.56
CA SER A 102 22.84 -4.36 0.84
C SER A 102 22.50 -2.94 1.25
N SER A 103 21.76 -2.23 0.40
CA SER A 103 21.13 -0.95 0.71
C SER A 103 19.62 -1.13 0.84
N LYS A 104 18.96 -0.13 1.43
CA LYS A 104 17.48 -0.03 1.54
C LYS A 104 16.73 -0.32 0.24
N THR A 105 17.35 -0.12 -0.92
CA THR A 105 16.71 -0.28 -2.24
C THR A 105 17.17 -1.50 -3.04
N ASN A 106 18.30 -2.12 -2.70
CA ASN A 106 18.90 -3.19 -3.51
C ASN A 106 18.84 -4.59 -2.90
N TRP A 107 18.46 -4.74 -1.63
CA TRP A 107 18.43 -6.06 -0.97
C TRP A 107 17.43 -7.02 -1.63
N PHE A 108 16.32 -6.50 -2.17
CA PHE A 108 15.32 -7.25 -2.91
C PHE A 108 15.70 -7.32 -4.39
N THR A 109 16.73 -8.10 -4.68
CA THR A 109 17.22 -8.33 -6.05
C THR A 109 17.51 -9.81 -6.26
N LYS A 110 17.40 -10.26 -7.51
CA LYS A 110 17.51 -11.68 -7.85
C LYS A 110 18.83 -12.32 -7.39
N ASN A 111 19.95 -11.64 -7.60
CA ASN A 111 21.28 -12.11 -7.22
C ASN A 111 21.49 -12.20 -5.69
N ARG A 112 20.60 -11.61 -4.90
CA ARG A 112 20.62 -11.72 -3.44
C ARG A 112 19.66 -12.80 -2.93
N LEU A 113 18.83 -13.41 -3.77
CA LEU A 113 17.89 -14.45 -3.36
C LEU A 113 18.64 -15.70 -2.87
N LEU A 114 18.49 -16.05 -1.60
CA LEU A 114 19.08 -17.24 -0.99
C LEU A 114 18.14 -18.43 -1.02
N ASN A 115 16.85 -18.20 -0.75
CA ASN A 115 15.85 -19.27 -0.68
C ASN A 115 14.44 -18.71 -0.91
N THR A 116 13.51 -19.56 -1.34
CA THR A 116 12.10 -19.19 -1.54
C THR A 116 11.19 -20.42 -1.47
N SER A 117 9.90 -20.20 -1.25
CA SER A 117 8.87 -21.23 -1.37
C SER A 117 8.57 -21.66 -2.81
N TYR A 118 9.12 -20.97 -3.81
CA TYR A 118 8.90 -21.26 -5.23
C TYR A 118 10.00 -22.17 -5.78
N THR A 119 9.61 -23.34 -6.29
CA THR A 119 10.52 -24.35 -6.82
C THR A 119 11.08 -24.02 -8.20
N ASP A 120 10.51 -23.02 -8.89
CA ASP A 120 10.92 -22.56 -10.22
C ASP A 120 11.55 -21.16 -10.22
N LEU A 121 12.00 -20.69 -9.05
CA LEU A 121 12.63 -19.39 -8.87
C LEU A 121 13.91 -19.52 -8.06
N ASP A 122 15.01 -19.17 -8.71
CA ASP A 122 16.34 -19.07 -8.11
C ASP A 122 17.12 -17.89 -8.70
N GLN A 123 18.40 -17.77 -8.36
CA GLN A 123 19.27 -16.70 -8.87
C GLN A 123 19.51 -16.78 -10.39
N SER A 124 19.43 -17.98 -10.98
CA SER A 124 19.64 -18.24 -12.41
C SER A 124 18.41 -17.92 -13.26
N THR A 125 17.23 -17.97 -12.64
CA THR A 125 15.93 -17.81 -13.30
C THR A 125 15.82 -16.47 -14.03
N THR A 126 15.35 -16.48 -15.27
CA THR A 126 15.10 -15.24 -16.03
C THR A 126 13.84 -14.53 -15.51
N ALA A 127 13.96 -13.23 -15.25
CA ALA A 127 12.89 -12.37 -14.78
C ALA A 127 12.97 -11.00 -15.48
N ASN A 128 11.82 -10.46 -15.90
CA ASN A 128 11.73 -9.10 -16.45
C ASN A 128 11.93 -8.05 -15.37
N TYR A 129 11.37 -8.29 -14.19
CA TYR A 129 11.51 -7.43 -13.01
C TYR A 129 11.77 -8.28 -11.78
N PHE A 130 12.70 -7.82 -10.95
CA PHE A 130 12.96 -8.33 -9.62
C PHE A 130 13.52 -7.18 -8.77
N SER A 131 12.65 -6.27 -8.32
CA SER A 131 13.07 -5.10 -7.56
C SER A 131 11.94 -4.48 -6.72
N ILE A 132 12.34 -3.65 -5.74
CA ILE A 132 11.40 -2.86 -4.91
C ILE A 132 10.67 -1.83 -5.76
N ASN A 133 11.40 -1.10 -6.63
CA ASN A 133 10.81 -0.12 -7.52
C ASN A 133 9.83 -0.78 -8.51
N GLY A 134 10.17 -1.99 -8.96
CA GLY A 134 9.36 -2.82 -9.86
C GLY A 134 9.12 -2.16 -11.22
N HIS A 135 7.92 -2.32 -11.78
CA HIS A 135 7.54 -1.68 -13.04
C HIS A 135 6.66 -0.47 -12.77
N THR A 136 7.16 0.70 -13.19
CA THR A 136 6.44 1.96 -13.11
C THR A 136 6.42 2.70 -14.43
N ALA A 137 5.24 3.15 -14.84
CA ALA A 137 5.08 3.95 -16.05
C ALA A 137 3.97 4.98 -15.86
N TYR A 138 4.13 6.13 -16.52
CA TYR A 138 3.07 7.09 -16.77
C TYR A 138 2.63 6.89 -18.22
N VAL A 139 1.36 6.54 -18.45
CA VAL A 139 0.84 6.30 -19.79
C VAL A 139 -0.19 7.39 -20.14
N GLY A 140 0.10 8.14 -21.20
CA GLY A 140 -0.81 9.15 -21.77
C GLY A 140 -1.10 10.40 -20.91
N ASN A 141 -2.13 11.13 -21.32
CA ASN A 141 -2.54 12.42 -20.77
C ASN A 141 -3.27 12.19 -19.42
N LEU A 142 -2.49 12.04 -18.34
CA LEU A 142 -2.88 12.30 -16.95
C LEU A 142 -3.76 11.28 -16.18
N GLN A 143 -3.94 10.01 -16.59
CA GLN A 143 -4.79 9.11 -15.78
C GLN A 143 -4.39 7.64 -15.64
N THR A 144 -3.49 7.10 -16.45
CA THR A 144 -2.99 5.72 -16.24
C THR A 144 -1.55 5.73 -15.76
N GLN A 145 -1.33 5.17 -14.57
CA GLN A 145 -0.03 5.06 -13.92
C GLN A 145 0.08 3.67 -13.33
N PHE A 146 1.09 2.89 -13.70
CA PHE A 146 1.27 1.57 -13.11
C PHE A 146 2.31 1.71 -12.02
N PHE A 147 2.01 1.27 -10.81
CA PHE A 147 2.97 1.19 -9.71
C PHE A 147 2.98 -0.21 -9.14
N ARG A 148 3.58 -1.14 -9.90
CA ARG A 148 3.81 -2.53 -9.50
C ARG A 148 5.10 -2.57 -8.71
N ARG A 149 5.02 -2.46 -7.39
CA ARG A 149 6.17 -2.42 -6.46
C ARG A 149 6.44 -3.82 -5.90
N PHE A 150 7.63 -4.01 -5.31
CA PHE A 150 8.08 -5.31 -4.79
C PHE A 150 7.74 -6.44 -5.77
N PHE A 151 8.27 -6.29 -6.99
CA PHE A 151 7.76 -6.98 -8.16
C PHE A 151 8.74 -8.05 -8.64
N ILE A 152 8.24 -9.29 -8.75
CA ILE A 152 8.94 -10.43 -9.29
C ILE A 152 8.12 -10.99 -10.46
N ASN A 153 8.52 -10.63 -11.68
CA ASN A 153 7.84 -10.96 -12.92
C ASN A 153 8.72 -11.82 -13.82
N SER A 154 8.15 -12.90 -14.36
CA SER A 154 8.85 -13.79 -15.29
C SER A 154 8.70 -13.33 -16.74
N ASN A 155 7.50 -12.89 -17.14
CA ASN A 155 7.24 -12.45 -18.50
C ASN A 155 6.06 -11.47 -18.57
N TYR A 156 6.07 -10.65 -19.62
CA TYR A 156 4.91 -9.93 -20.11
C TYR A 156 4.36 -10.62 -21.35
N GLY A 157 3.14 -11.12 -21.24
CA GLY A 157 2.39 -11.70 -22.36
C GLY A 157 1.13 -10.92 -22.69
N GLY A 158 0.91 -9.78 -22.04
CA GLY A 158 -0.36 -9.07 -21.98
C GLY A 158 -1.15 -9.45 -20.72
N CYS A 159 -2.15 -8.67 -20.34
CA CYS A 159 -2.83 -8.74 -19.05
C CYS A 159 -3.27 -10.16 -18.61
N CYS A 160 -3.67 -11.01 -19.56
CA CYS A 160 -4.07 -12.40 -19.33
C CYS A 160 -2.92 -13.41 -19.22
N CYS A 161 -1.78 -13.09 -19.84
CA CYS A 161 -0.65 -14.00 -20.07
C CYS A 161 0.62 -13.58 -19.32
N ASP A 162 0.59 -12.45 -18.61
CA ASP A 162 1.64 -12.02 -17.70
C ASP A 162 1.85 -13.06 -16.59
N LYS A 163 3.08 -13.52 -16.39
CA LYS A 163 3.40 -14.50 -15.33
C LYS A 163 4.48 -14.01 -14.39
N GLY A 164 4.43 -14.49 -13.16
CA GLY A 164 5.47 -14.27 -12.16
C GLY A 164 5.05 -14.81 -10.81
N TRP A 165 5.60 -14.20 -9.76
CA TRP A 165 5.53 -14.76 -8.40
C TRP A 165 4.93 -13.79 -7.38
N LEU A 166 5.25 -12.50 -7.45
CA LEU A 166 4.80 -11.50 -6.48
C LEU A 166 4.70 -10.14 -7.14
N PHE A 167 3.64 -9.38 -6.81
CA PHE A 167 3.66 -7.94 -6.93
C PHE A 167 2.76 -7.29 -5.87
N VAL A 168 3.07 -6.05 -5.54
CA VAL A 168 2.27 -5.23 -4.65
C VAL A 168 1.89 -3.95 -5.39
N SER A 169 0.60 -3.77 -5.62
CA SER A 169 0.06 -2.53 -6.21
C SER A 169 0.07 -1.44 -5.16
N ASP A 170 0.64 -0.29 -5.49
CA ASP A 170 0.52 0.91 -4.67
C ASP A 170 -0.84 1.61 -4.84
N ILE A 171 -1.13 2.59 -3.97
CA ILE A 171 -2.40 3.32 -3.94
C ILE A 171 -2.67 4.13 -5.22
N TYR A 172 -1.60 4.61 -5.87
CA TYR A 172 -1.67 5.43 -7.07
C TYR A 172 -1.72 4.62 -8.37
N SER A 173 -1.71 3.29 -8.31
CA SER A 173 -1.63 2.45 -9.50
C SER A 173 -2.98 2.38 -10.21
N TYR A 174 -3.15 3.03 -11.35
CA TYR A 174 -4.31 2.95 -12.24
C TYR A 174 -3.85 2.32 -13.54
N GLY A 175 -3.85 0.98 -13.59
CA GLY A 175 -3.26 0.27 -14.70
C GLY A 175 -4.18 -0.26 -15.76
N ASP A 176 -3.70 -0.33 -17.01
CA ASP A 176 -4.53 -0.61 -18.21
C ASP A 176 -5.14 -2.01 -18.19
N CYS A 177 -4.56 -2.90 -17.38
CA CYS A 177 -5.14 -4.22 -17.20
C CYS A 177 -6.36 -4.14 -16.29
N ASP A 178 -7.44 -4.84 -16.66
CA ASP A 178 -8.65 -4.91 -15.83
C ASP A 178 -8.33 -5.22 -14.38
N TRP A 179 -7.39 -6.12 -14.11
CA TRP A 179 -6.95 -6.48 -12.75
C TRP A 179 -6.21 -5.38 -11.96
N GLU A 180 -5.78 -4.31 -12.61
CA GLU A 180 -5.26 -3.08 -11.96
C GLU A 180 -6.36 -2.04 -11.74
N HIS A 181 -7.40 -2.10 -12.58
CA HIS A 181 -8.63 -1.31 -12.47
C HIS A 181 -9.66 -1.93 -11.56
N LEU A 182 -9.57 -3.23 -11.25
CA LEU A 182 -10.54 -3.94 -10.44
C LEU A 182 -10.75 -3.12 -9.17
N TYR A 183 -11.97 -2.60 -9.05
CA TYR A 183 -12.51 -1.77 -7.98
C TYR A 183 -12.56 -2.56 -6.67
N LEU A 184 -11.43 -3.11 -6.26
CA LEU A 184 -11.15 -3.50 -4.91
C LEU A 184 -11.14 -2.21 -4.10
N PRO A 185 -12.04 -1.98 -3.12
CA PRO A 185 -12.06 -0.73 -2.37
C PRO A 185 -10.86 -0.62 -1.39
N GLN A 186 -9.74 -1.29 -1.65
CA GLN A 186 -8.72 -1.61 -0.68
C GLN A 186 -7.31 -1.62 -1.29
N LYS A 187 -6.94 -0.60 -2.09
CA LYS A 187 -5.52 -0.37 -2.37
C LYS A 187 -4.78 0.08 -1.08
N PRO A 188 -3.48 -0.22 -0.95
CA PRO A 188 -2.68 -1.10 -1.80
C PRO A 188 -3.15 -2.55 -1.71
N PHE A 189 -2.83 -3.39 -2.69
CA PHE A 189 -3.16 -4.82 -2.65
C PHE A 189 -1.96 -5.66 -3.06
N ILE A 190 -1.93 -6.91 -2.59
CA ILE A 190 -0.84 -7.86 -2.80
C ILE A 190 -1.37 -9.02 -3.62
N ILE A 191 -0.70 -9.37 -4.72
CA ILE A 191 -0.97 -10.60 -5.47
C ILE A 191 0.31 -11.40 -5.57
N PHE A 192 0.16 -12.71 -5.38
CA PHE A 192 1.25 -13.66 -5.41
C PHE A 192 0.76 -14.96 -6.08
N SER A 193 1.69 -15.76 -6.61
CA SER A 193 1.32 -17.07 -7.15
C SER A 193 0.95 -18.03 -6.00
N PRO A 194 -0.25 -18.62 -5.99
CA PRO A 194 -0.70 -19.50 -4.91
C PRO A 194 -0.08 -20.90 -4.94
N GLN A 195 0.57 -21.26 -6.05
CA GLN A 195 1.29 -22.53 -6.21
C GLN A 195 2.77 -22.29 -5.98
N SER A 196 3.55 -23.35 -5.73
CA SER A 196 5.01 -23.25 -5.60
C SER A 196 5.75 -22.98 -6.92
N ILE A 197 5.07 -22.47 -7.95
CA ILE A 197 5.66 -22.10 -9.25
C ILE A 197 5.11 -20.76 -9.75
N LYS A 198 5.75 -20.13 -10.73
CA LYS A 198 5.15 -18.97 -11.42
C LYS A 198 3.84 -19.34 -12.05
N LYS A 199 2.88 -18.44 -11.94
CA LYS A 199 1.61 -18.55 -12.65
C LYS A 199 1.32 -17.26 -13.37
N SER A 200 0.32 -17.33 -14.26
CA SER A 200 -0.39 -16.10 -14.54
C SER A 200 -0.92 -15.62 -13.20
N ILE A 201 -0.27 -14.60 -12.64
CA ILE A 201 -0.62 -14.02 -11.34
C ILE A 201 -2.08 -13.52 -11.38
N PHE A 202 -2.65 -13.44 -12.58
CA PHE A 202 -3.84 -12.70 -12.93
C PHE A 202 -4.99 -13.59 -13.44
N LYS A 203 -4.73 -14.88 -13.81
CA LYS A 203 -5.78 -15.82 -14.25
C LYS A 203 -6.69 -16.29 -13.11
N TRP A 204 -6.19 -16.38 -11.87
CA TRP A 204 -6.94 -16.87 -10.70
C TRP A 204 -7.84 -15.83 -10.03
N TYR A 205 -7.57 -14.54 -10.25
CA TYR A 205 -8.47 -13.48 -9.76
C TYR A 205 -9.73 -13.37 -10.63
N ILE A 206 -9.65 -13.91 -11.85
CA ILE A 206 -10.64 -13.78 -12.92
C ILE A 206 -11.19 -15.18 -13.29
N ASP A 207 -11.52 -16.01 -12.30
CA ASP A 207 -12.26 -17.26 -12.56
C ASP A 207 -13.69 -17.00 -13.13
N SER A 208 -14.13 -15.73 -13.19
CA SER A 208 -15.42 -15.28 -13.73
C SER A 208 -15.33 -14.55 -15.08
N TYR A 209 -14.15 -14.39 -15.68
CA TYR A 209 -13.98 -13.77 -17.00
C TYR A 209 -13.00 -14.64 -17.80
N GLU A 210 -13.54 -15.39 -18.75
CA GLU A 210 -12.71 -16.03 -19.75
C GLU A 210 -11.91 -14.94 -20.46
N CYS A 211 -10.58 -15.00 -20.34
CA CYS A 211 -9.72 -14.19 -21.20
C CYS A 211 -10.12 -14.47 -22.65
N PRO A 212 -10.54 -13.46 -23.43
CA PRO A 212 -10.96 -13.69 -24.80
C PRO A 212 -9.82 -14.37 -25.53
N VAL A 213 -10.07 -15.59 -25.99
CA VAL A 213 -9.12 -16.34 -26.81
C VAL A 213 -8.98 -15.54 -28.10
N VAL A 214 -7.89 -14.82 -28.26
CA VAL A 214 -7.52 -14.33 -29.59
C VAL A 214 -7.22 -15.59 -30.40
N GLN A 215 -8.14 -16.00 -31.26
CA GLN A 215 -7.90 -17.03 -32.27
C GLN A 215 -6.80 -16.52 -33.19
N SER A 216 -5.53 -16.79 -32.85
CA SER A 216 -4.44 -16.61 -33.80
C SER A 216 -4.59 -17.72 -34.85
N SER A 217 -5.14 -17.36 -36.01
CA SER A 217 -4.81 -18.09 -37.24
C SER A 217 -3.28 -18.05 -37.41
N PRO A 218 -2.63 -19.12 -37.87
CA PRO A 218 -1.18 -19.19 -37.94
C PRO A 218 -0.67 -18.20 -38.98
N VAL A 219 -0.10 -17.08 -38.54
CA VAL A 219 0.67 -16.19 -39.42
C VAL A 219 2.06 -16.80 -39.54
N GLN A 220 2.40 -17.24 -40.75
CA GLN A 220 3.75 -17.66 -41.12
C GLN A 220 4.69 -16.47 -40.96
N LEU A 221 5.68 -16.59 -40.07
CA LEU A 221 6.72 -15.57 -39.87
C LEU A 221 7.69 -15.61 -41.06
N ASN A 222 7.72 -14.56 -41.86
CA ASN A 222 8.87 -14.26 -42.71
C ASN A 222 9.86 -13.39 -41.92
N GLU A 223 11.13 -13.77 -42.00
CA GLU A 223 12.25 -13.03 -41.42
C GLU A 223 12.32 -11.64 -42.08
N ASN A 224 12.48 -10.60 -41.24
CA ASN A 224 12.53 -9.17 -41.55
C ASN A 224 11.16 -8.47 -41.53
N THR A 225 10.77 -7.89 -40.38
CA THR A 225 10.16 -6.54 -40.25
C THR A 225 10.05 -6.14 -38.78
N TYR A 226 10.58 -4.96 -38.44
CA TYR A 226 10.45 -4.30 -37.12
C TYR A 226 8.98 -3.97 -36.81
N CYS A 227 8.55 -4.13 -35.56
CA CYS A 227 7.18 -3.85 -35.13
C CYS A 227 6.81 -2.37 -35.30
N TYR A 228 6.01 -2.06 -36.32
CA TYR A 228 5.14 -0.87 -36.35
C TYR A 228 3.71 -1.27 -36.01
N LEU A 229 3.03 -0.43 -35.23
CA LEU A 229 1.61 -0.55 -34.89
C LEU A 229 0.75 -0.33 -36.16
N PRO A 230 -0.29 -1.15 -36.42
CA PRO A 230 -1.09 -1.03 -37.63
C PRO A 230 -1.99 0.22 -37.60
N GLN A 231 -1.91 1.03 -38.66
CA GLN A 231 -2.95 1.99 -39.01
C GLN A 231 -4.11 1.25 -39.67
N ASN A 232 -5.32 1.40 -39.13
CA ASN A 232 -6.54 0.86 -39.73
C ASN A 232 -6.86 1.59 -41.03
N SER A 233 -6.75 0.88 -42.16
CA SER A 233 -7.34 1.25 -43.44
C SER A 233 -8.69 0.54 -43.59
N GLY A 234 -9.78 1.26 -43.34
CA GLY A 234 -11.13 0.90 -43.76
C GLY A 234 -11.66 1.99 -44.69
N SER A 235 -11.69 1.70 -45.99
CA SER A 235 -12.29 2.52 -47.04
C SER A 235 -13.82 2.41 -47.03
N VAL A 236 -14.50 3.46 -47.54
CA VAL A 236 -15.78 3.52 -48.31
C VAL A 236 -16.63 4.73 -47.82
N PRO A 237 -17.29 5.54 -48.68
CA PRO A 237 -16.97 6.06 -50.01
C PRO A 237 -16.96 7.62 -50.06
N GLU A 238 -16.49 8.19 -51.17
CA GLU A 238 -16.57 9.62 -51.45
C GLU A 238 -18.02 10.10 -51.58
N THR A 239 -18.42 11.06 -50.73
CA THR A 239 -19.38 12.10 -51.11
C THR A 239 -18.80 13.45 -50.71
N THR A 240 -18.47 14.24 -51.72
CA THR A 240 -17.85 15.55 -51.62
C THR A 240 -18.80 16.55 -50.96
N THR A 241 -18.46 17.03 -49.77
CA THR A 241 -19.01 18.30 -49.26
C THR A 241 -17.90 19.11 -48.61
N LYS A 242 -17.77 20.35 -49.08
CA LYS A 242 -16.66 21.27 -48.85
C LYS A 242 -16.52 21.65 -47.37
N ILE A 243 -15.26 21.86 -47.01
CA ILE A 243 -14.73 22.36 -45.75
C ILE A 243 -15.42 23.66 -45.30
N ALA A 244 -15.81 23.70 -44.02
CA ALA A 244 -15.69 24.88 -43.17
C ALA A 244 -15.27 24.40 -41.78
N VAL A 245 -13.98 24.49 -41.46
CA VAL A 245 -13.47 24.33 -40.09
C VAL A 245 -13.81 25.63 -39.36
N GLU A 246 -14.90 25.62 -38.59
CA GLU A 246 -15.13 26.66 -37.60
C GLU A 246 -14.26 26.34 -36.38
N GLN A 247 -13.09 26.99 -36.31
CA GLN A 247 -12.33 27.06 -35.07
C GLN A 247 -13.21 27.80 -34.05
N THR A 248 -13.88 27.07 -33.18
CA THR A 248 -14.44 27.69 -31.97
C THR A 248 -13.28 27.99 -31.03
N THR A 249 -12.60 29.11 -31.28
CA THR A 249 -11.76 29.76 -30.27
C THR A 249 -12.69 30.19 -29.15
N MET A 250 -12.88 29.32 -28.17
CA MET A 250 -13.61 29.64 -26.94
C MET A 250 -12.90 30.84 -26.30
N ALA A 251 -13.58 31.99 -26.29
CA ALA A 251 -13.05 33.24 -25.77
C ALA A 251 -12.58 33.05 -24.31
N GLU A 252 -11.46 33.66 -23.96
CA GLU A 252 -10.82 33.59 -22.64
C GLU A 252 -11.79 33.95 -21.48
N SER A 253 -12.83 34.74 -21.77
CA SER A 253 -13.92 35.05 -20.85
C SER A 253 -14.71 33.81 -20.41
N VAL A 254 -14.98 32.87 -21.32
CA VAL A 254 -15.73 31.63 -21.03
C VAL A 254 -14.94 30.73 -20.09
N LEU A 255 -13.61 30.71 -20.21
CA LEU A 255 -12.74 29.93 -19.34
C LEU A 255 -12.69 30.54 -17.92
N LYS A 256 -12.58 31.88 -17.83
CA LYS A 256 -12.58 32.59 -16.54
C LYS A 256 -13.91 32.43 -15.80
N ASP A 257 -15.04 32.49 -16.50
CA ASP A 257 -16.36 32.29 -15.90
C ASP A 257 -16.54 30.86 -15.37
N LYS A 258 -16.04 29.84 -16.09
CA LYS A 258 -16.07 28.44 -15.61
C LYS A 258 -15.23 28.25 -14.36
N VAL A 259 -14.05 28.86 -14.28
CA VAL A 259 -13.19 28.80 -13.08
C VAL A 259 -13.82 29.53 -11.90
N ALA A 260 -14.46 30.69 -12.13
CA ALA A 260 -15.15 31.43 -11.08
C ALA A 260 -16.35 30.64 -10.52
N LYS A 261 -17.12 30.00 -11.39
CA LYS A 261 -18.28 29.16 -11.01
C LYS A 261 -17.86 27.95 -10.17
N LEU A 262 -16.78 27.26 -10.54
CA LEU A 262 -16.24 26.13 -9.77
C LEU A 262 -15.72 26.56 -8.40
N LYS A 263 -15.08 27.73 -8.29
CA LYS A 263 -14.66 28.27 -6.99
C LYS A 263 -15.86 28.59 -6.08
N GLN A 264 -16.96 29.08 -6.65
CA GLN A 264 -18.17 29.37 -5.89
C GLN A 264 -18.86 28.09 -5.38
N GLU A 265 -18.95 27.05 -6.21
CA GLU A 265 -19.55 25.76 -5.83
C GLU A 265 -18.73 25.00 -4.77
N LEU A 266 -17.40 25.17 -4.76
CA LEU A 266 -16.49 24.50 -3.81
C LEU A 266 -16.29 25.27 -2.49
N THR A 267 -16.85 26.48 -2.36
CA THR A 267 -16.73 27.25 -1.13
C THR A 267 -17.76 26.77 -0.10
N VAL A 268 -17.35 25.83 0.74
CA VAL A 268 -18.18 25.37 1.88
C VAL A 268 -18.35 26.52 2.87
N THR A 269 -19.60 26.94 3.09
CA THR A 269 -19.92 27.95 4.11
C THR A 269 -19.66 27.37 5.51
N PRO A 270 -18.83 28.01 6.36
CA PRO A 270 -18.39 27.44 7.64
C PRO A 270 -19.53 26.98 8.56
N LYS A 271 -20.67 27.67 8.49
CA LYS A 271 -21.86 27.45 9.33
C LYS A 271 -22.67 26.19 8.97
N SER A 272 -22.36 25.50 7.87
CA SER A 272 -23.06 24.26 7.44
C SER A 272 -22.34 22.97 7.86
N THR A 273 -21.13 23.08 8.41
CA THR A 273 -20.36 21.89 8.81
C THR A 273 -20.92 21.24 10.07
N LYS A 274 -20.96 19.90 10.09
CA LYS A 274 -21.38 19.11 11.28
C LYS A 274 -20.60 19.47 12.55
N LYS A 275 -19.36 19.96 12.41
CA LYS A 275 -18.53 20.47 13.51
C LYS A 275 -19.11 21.76 14.11
N TYR A 276 -19.52 22.72 13.27
CA TYR A 276 -20.18 23.95 13.71
C TYR A 276 -21.56 23.67 14.32
N LEU A 277 -22.34 22.77 13.71
CA LEU A 277 -23.62 22.33 14.29
C LEU A 277 -23.45 21.65 15.66
N ARG A 278 -22.34 20.93 15.89
CA ARG A 278 -22.04 20.39 17.23
C ARG A 278 -21.71 21.47 18.26
N SER A 279 -21.00 22.53 17.90
CA SER A 279 -20.63 23.59 18.85
C SER A 279 -21.82 24.43 19.34
N ILE A 280 -22.92 24.46 18.60
CA ILE A 280 -24.16 25.14 19.04
C ILE A 280 -25.11 24.24 19.84
N VAL A 281 -24.90 22.92 19.86
CA VAL A 281 -25.71 21.97 20.66
C VAL A 281 -25.10 21.67 22.02
N SER A 282 -23.79 21.90 22.20
CA SER A 282 -23.16 21.88 23.52
C SER A 282 -23.29 23.25 24.19
N ALA A 283 -24.35 23.47 24.96
CA ALA A 283 -24.39 24.60 25.88
C ALA A 283 -23.28 24.40 26.94
N PRO A 284 -22.39 25.38 27.19
CA PRO A 284 -21.52 25.34 28.36
C PRO A 284 -22.40 25.48 29.62
N ASP A 285 -22.33 24.50 30.52
CA ASP A 285 -23.06 24.53 31.79
C ASP A 285 -22.31 25.41 32.81
N GLU A 286 -22.82 26.62 33.02
CA GLU A 286 -22.27 27.64 33.96
C GLU A 286 -22.77 27.45 35.41
N ARG A 287 -23.29 26.28 35.80
CA ARG A 287 -23.71 26.04 37.19
C ARG A 287 -22.48 25.98 38.12
N TYR A 288 -22.37 26.97 39.02
CA TYR A 288 -21.31 27.08 40.03
C TYR A 288 -21.11 25.81 40.89
N SER A 289 -22.16 24.99 41.04
CA SER A 289 -22.12 23.72 41.77
C SER A 289 -21.21 22.66 41.14
N SER A 290 -21.08 22.62 39.80
CA SER A 290 -20.26 21.61 39.11
C SER A 290 -18.76 21.92 39.17
N LYS A 291 -18.40 23.20 39.21
CA LYS A 291 -17.01 23.66 39.41
C LYS A 291 -16.54 23.42 40.86
N ALA A 292 -17.42 23.58 41.85
CA ALA A 292 -17.10 23.37 43.26
C ALA A 292 -16.91 21.88 43.64
N LEU A 293 -17.71 20.97 43.06
CA LEU A 293 -17.62 19.52 43.32
C LEU A 293 -16.29 18.91 42.84
N GLY A 294 -15.77 19.35 41.70
CA GLY A 294 -14.48 18.88 41.19
C GLY A 294 -13.30 19.29 42.08
N LEU A 295 -13.31 20.53 42.57
CA LEU A 295 -12.25 21.05 43.45
C LEU A 295 -12.29 20.40 44.84
N LEU A 296 -13.47 20.33 45.46
CA LEU A 296 -13.64 19.70 46.78
C LEU A 296 -13.30 18.20 46.75
N GLY A 297 -13.70 17.49 45.70
CA GLY A 297 -13.37 16.07 45.53
C GLY A 297 -11.85 15.84 45.41
N GLY A 298 -11.16 16.66 44.62
CA GLY A 298 -9.71 16.56 44.46
C GLY A 298 -8.93 16.80 45.75
N VAL A 299 -9.34 17.79 46.55
CA VAL A 299 -8.68 18.12 47.83
C VAL A 299 -8.84 16.98 48.84
N ILE A 300 -10.04 16.41 48.97
CA ILE A 300 -10.30 15.32 49.93
C ILE A 300 -9.45 14.09 49.60
N ILE A 301 -9.37 13.70 48.32
CA ILE A 301 -8.57 12.55 47.88
C ILE A 301 -7.08 12.79 48.16
N SER A 302 -6.58 13.99 47.90
CA SER A 302 -5.18 14.34 48.15
C SER A 302 -4.78 14.25 49.62
N VAL A 303 -5.67 14.68 50.53
CA VAL A 303 -5.40 14.64 51.99
C VAL A 303 -5.36 13.20 52.49
N VAL A 304 -6.30 12.35 52.05
CA VAL A 304 -6.36 10.93 52.45
C VAL A 304 -5.09 10.19 52.01
N ILE A 305 -4.66 10.39 50.76
CA ILE A 305 -3.43 9.75 50.25
C ILE A 305 -2.21 10.23 51.04
N SER A 306 -2.11 11.52 51.33
CA SER A 306 -0.98 12.09 52.09
C SER A 306 -0.91 11.54 53.52
N PHE A 307 -2.05 11.28 54.15
CA PHE A 307 -2.12 10.69 55.49
C PHE A 307 -1.58 9.26 55.52
N PHE A 308 -1.94 8.42 54.54
CA PHE A 308 -1.42 7.05 54.44
C PHE A 308 0.10 7.04 54.21
N VAL A 309 0.59 7.87 53.31
CA VAL A 309 2.03 8.00 53.06
C VAL A 309 2.77 8.47 54.32
N PHE A 310 2.19 9.38 55.09
CA PHE A 310 2.80 9.87 56.32
C PHE A 310 2.87 8.80 57.41
N LEU A 311 1.82 7.98 57.56
CA LEU A 311 1.84 6.83 58.49
C LEU A 311 2.90 5.79 58.07
N ASP A 312 3.06 5.52 56.78
CA ASP A 312 4.09 4.62 56.27
C ASP A 312 5.51 5.16 56.52
N ILE A 313 5.73 6.47 56.37
CA ILE A 313 7.02 7.11 56.67
C ILE A 313 7.36 7.01 58.17
N ILE A 314 6.41 7.26 59.07
CA ILE A 314 6.63 7.09 60.52
C ILE A 314 6.91 5.62 60.88
N GLY A 315 6.17 4.69 60.27
CA GLY A 315 6.41 3.26 60.41
C GLY A 315 7.81 2.84 59.95
N CYS A 316 8.33 3.47 58.89
CA CYS A 316 9.69 3.25 58.41
C CYS A 316 10.74 3.81 59.38
N LEU A 317 10.58 5.06 59.84
CA LEU A 317 11.52 5.73 60.74
C LEU A 317 11.60 5.09 62.14
N SER A 318 10.49 4.53 62.63
CA SER A 318 10.47 3.79 63.90
C SER A 318 11.12 2.40 63.83
N ARG A 319 11.35 1.87 62.63
CA ARG A 319 12.06 0.59 62.41
C ARG A 319 13.58 0.74 62.41
N ASP A 320 14.08 1.93 62.09
CA ASP A 320 15.53 2.23 62.05
C ASP A 320 16.10 2.59 63.44
N THR A 321 15.28 2.61 64.50
CA THR A 321 15.67 2.97 65.87
C THR A 321 15.66 1.80 66.87
N GLN A 322 15.57 0.56 66.40
CA GLN A 322 15.85 -0.68 67.17
C GLN A 322 17.04 -1.42 66.58
#